data_AF-A0A2N9LAP3-F1
#
_entry.id   AF-A0A2N9LAP3-F1
#
_cell.length_a   1.000
_cell.length_b   1.000
_cell.length_c   1.000
_cell.angle_alpha   90.00
_cell.angle_beta   90.00
_cell.angle_gamma   90.00
#
_symmetry.space_group_name_H-M   'P 1'
#
loop_
_entity.id
_entity.type
_entity.pdbx_description
1 polymer ?
#
loop_
_entity_poly.entity_id
_entity_poly.type
_entity_poly.pdbx_seq_one_letter_code
_entity_poly.pdbx_strand_id
1 'polypeptide(L)'
;MSSAPYPNAQAIFYQQYETVRRDEVVGILLALFLGTFGVHHFYLHRTGLGILYCCFCWTGIPTLLGFIECFFMPRRVREYNAIQAAAIAASLGIAVPGWGQPVNIPTGTSPVAAPVASFAQASGFVSAAGFVPAVVPAPPAAPAQAPCPNCQRVNPPGAKFCVGCGQAL
;
A
#
# COMPACT_ATOMS: atom_id res chain seq x y z
N MET A 1 -14.97 -1.66 9.92
CA MET A 1 -13.67 -0.99 10.01
C MET A 1 -13.57 -0.37 11.40
N SER A 2 -12.93 -1.09 12.32
CA SER A 2 -12.95 -0.79 13.76
C SER A 2 -12.20 0.50 14.06
N SER A 3 -12.89 1.50 14.60
CA SER A 3 -12.34 2.82 14.99
C SER A 3 -11.77 2.86 16.42
N ALA A 4 -11.48 1.70 17.01
CA ALA A 4 -10.86 1.63 18.32
C ALA A 4 -9.33 1.82 18.20
N PRO A 5 -8.71 2.80 18.89
CA PRO A 5 -7.27 2.93 18.95
C PRO A 5 -6.67 1.65 19.55
N TYR A 6 -5.88 0.91 18.77
CA TYR A 6 -5.07 -0.18 19.30
C TYR A 6 -4.12 0.41 20.35
N PRO A 7 -4.04 -0.17 21.57
CA PRO A 7 -3.19 0.36 22.64
C PRO A 7 -1.71 0.44 22.25
N ASN A 8 -1.30 -0.28 21.19
CA ASN A 8 0.02 -0.25 20.59
C ASN A 8 -0.04 -0.35 19.04
N ALA A 9 -0.61 0.65 18.36
CA ALA A 9 -0.62 0.77 16.88
C ALA A 9 0.73 0.44 16.23
N GLN A 10 1.80 0.90 16.89
CA GLN A 10 3.18 0.72 16.45
C GLN A 10 3.59 -0.76 16.39
N ALA A 11 3.14 -1.60 17.33
CA ALA A 11 3.49 -3.03 17.33
C ALA A 11 2.87 -3.78 16.14
N ILE A 12 1.62 -3.45 15.80
CA ILE A 12 0.93 -4.02 14.64
C ILE A 12 1.60 -3.55 13.35
N PHE A 13 1.99 -2.27 13.28
CA PHE A 13 2.76 -1.74 12.17
C PHE A 13 4.04 -2.54 11.93
N TYR A 14 4.86 -2.77 12.98
CA TYR A 14 6.08 -3.53 12.84
C TYR A 14 5.81 -4.96 12.39
N GLN A 15 4.85 -5.66 13.02
CA GLN A 15 4.50 -7.01 12.62
C GLN A 15 4.08 -7.11 11.15
N GLN A 16 3.23 -6.19 10.69
CA GLN A 16 2.78 -6.16 9.30
C GLN A 16 3.95 -5.79 8.38
N TYR A 17 4.71 -4.74 8.70
CA TYR A 17 5.82 -4.27 7.87
C TYR A 17 6.89 -5.35 7.66
N GLU A 18 7.25 -6.11 8.70
CA GLU A 18 8.22 -7.20 8.61
C GLU A 18 7.80 -8.29 7.61
N THR A 19 6.49 -8.52 7.44
CA THR A 19 5.98 -9.54 6.50
C THR A 19 5.95 -9.06 5.04
N VAL A 20 5.86 -7.74 4.81
CA VAL A 20 5.73 -7.19 3.45
C VAL A 20 7.03 -6.58 2.94
N ARG A 21 7.94 -6.14 3.83
CA ARG A 21 9.21 -5.52 3.45
C ARG A 21 10.03 -6.45 2.56
N ARG A 22 10.77 -5.83 1.65
CA ARG A 22 11.64 -6.53 0.69
C ARG A 22 13.09 -6.12 0.91
N ASP A 23 14.00 -7.08 0.95
CA ASP A 23 15.43 -6.81 1.07
C ASP A 23 16.02 -6.30 -0.25
N GLU A 24 16.86 -5.26 -0.16
CA GLU A 24 17.59 -4.70 -1.30
C GLU A 24 18.58 -5.72 -1.87
N VAL A 25 19.28 -6.44 -0.98
CA VAL A 25 20.30 -7.43 -1.35
C VAL A 25 19.70 -8.56 -2.17
N VAL A 26 18.52 -9.05 -1.78
CA VAL A 26 17.80 -10.08 -2.53
C VAL A 26 17.44 -9.57 -3.94
N GLY A 27 17.01 -8.30 -4.04
CA GLY A 27 16.76 -7.65 -5.33
C GLY A 27 18.01 -7.59 -6.22
N ILE A 28 19.18 -7.22 -5.66
CA ILE A 28 20.46 -7.17 -6.38
C ILE A 28 20.87 -8.56 -6.87
N LEU A 29 20.81 -9.57 -5.99
CA LEU A 29 21.16 -10.95 -6.32
C LEU A 29 20.26 -11.52 -7.43
N LEU A 30 18.95 -11.24 -7.36
CA LEU A 30 18.01 -11.63 -8.41
C LEU A 30 18.31 -10.93 -9.74
N ALA A 31 18.69 -9.65 -9.72
CA ALA A 31 19.03 -8.91 -10.95
C ALA A 31 20.34 -9.42 -11.60
N LEU A 32 21.34 -9.81 -10.79
CA LEU A 32 22.64 -10.28 -11.28
C LEU A 32 22.55 -11.71 -11.83
N PHE A 33 21.96 -12.64 -11.07
CA PHE A 33 21.93 -14.07 -11.44
C PHE A 33 20.72 -14.45 -12.30
N LEU A 34 19.60 -13.75 -12.14
CA LEU A 34 18.31 -14.07 -12.78
C LEU A 34 17.83 -12.94 -13.70
N GLY A 35 18.70 -11.96 -14.01
CA GLY A 35 18.41 -10.82 -14.89
C GLY A 35 18.11 -11.20 -16.33
N THR A 36 18.77 -12.24 -16.86
CA THR A 36 18.51 -12.77 -18.22
C THR A 36 17.07 -13.23 -18.41
N PHE A 37 16.46 -13.76 -17.35
CA PHE A 37 15.05 -14.16 -17.35
C PHE A 37 14.11 -13.01 -16.95
N GLY A 38 14.62 -11.93 -16.36
CA GLY A 38 13.81 -10.81 -15.87
C GLY A 38 13.06 -11.09 -14.57
N VAL A 39 13.46 -12.11 -13.80
CA VAL A 39 12.74 -12.53 -12.58
C VAL A 39 12.77 -11.44 -11.50
N HIS A 40 13.81 -10.59 -11.50
CA HIS A 40 13.96 -9.48 -10.56
C HIS A 40 12.83 -8.44 -10.62
N HIS A 41 12.12 -8.32 -11.76
CA HIS A 41 10.94 -7.45 -11.85
C HIS A 41 9.70 -8.00 -11.12
N PHE A 42 9.58 -9.33 -11.02
CA PHE A 42 8.49 -9.96 -10.28
C PHE A 42 8.64 -9.77 -8.76
N TYR A 43 9.86 -9.56 -8.27
CA TYR A 43 10.14 -9.26 -6.87
C TYR A 43 9.44 -7.99 -6.36
N LEU A 44 9.38 -6.95 -7.20
CA LEU A 44 8.70 -5.68 -6.93
C LEU A 44 7.24 -5.67 -7.43
N HIS A 45 6.67 -6.84 -7.74
CA HIS A 45 5.33 -7.00 -8.33
C HIS A 45 5.12 -6.26 -9.66
N ARG A 46 6.19 -5.99 -10.41
CA ARG A 46 6.11 -5.32 -11.73
C ARG A 46 6.03 -6.36 -12.86
N THR A 47 4.96 -7.16 -12.83
CA THR A 47 4.77 -8.34 -13.68
C THR A 47 4.83 -8.04 -15.19
N GLY A 48 4.31 -6.89 -15.63
CA GLY A 48 4.34 -6.51 -17.05
C GLY A 48 5.77 -6.41 -17.63
N LEU A 49 6.70 -5.80 -16.89
CA LEU A 49 8.11 -5.72 -17.32
C LEU A 49 8.81 -7.08 -17.21
N GLY A 50 8.50 -7.86 -16.17
CA GLY A 50 9.04 -9.20 -16.00
C GLY A 50 8.68 -10.13 -17.17
N ILE A 51 7.40 -10.12 -17.60
CA ILE A 51 6.94 -10.90 -18.75
C ILE A 51 7.64 -10.44 -20.03
N LEU A 52 7.78 -9.14 -20.24
CA LEU A 52 8.49 -8.61 -21.41
C LEU A 52 9.94 -9.08 -21.45
N TYR A 53 10.65 -9.08 -20.32
CA TYR A 53 12.02 -9.60 -20.23
C TYR A 53 12.08 -11.12 -20.47
N CYS A 54 11.12 -11.88 -19.93
CA CYS A 54 10.98 -13.31 -20.24
C CYS A 54 10.80 -13.57 -21.73
N CYS A 55 9.96 -12.80 -22.44
CA CYS A 55 9.76 -12.98 -23.88
C CYS A 55 11.01 -12.64 -24.70
N PHE A 56 11.83 -11.70 -24.23
CA PHE A 56 13.08 -11.31 -24.88
C PHE A 56 14.31 -12.06 -24.35
N CYS A 57 14.18 -13.03 -23.42
CA CYS A 57 15.33 -13.68 -22.77
C CYS A 57 16.28 -14.38 -23.77
N TRP A 58 15.74 -14.92 -24.87
CA TRP A 58 16.50 -15.57 -25.94
C TRP A 58 17.37 -14.61 -26.76
N THR A 59 17.14 -13.30 -26.69
CA THR A 59 17.93 -12.30 -27.43
C THR A 59 19.25 -11.93 -26.74
N GLY A 60 19.45 -12.34 -25.48
CA GLY A 60 20.62 -11.94 -24.66
C GLY A 60 20.62 -10.46 -24.24
N ILE A 61 19.77 -9.63 -24.84
CA ILE A 61 19.57 -8.20 -24.49
C ILE A 61 19.16 -8.01 -23.02
N PRO A 62 18.25 -8.84 -22.45
CA PRO A 62 17.86 -8.71 -21.04
C PRO A 62 19.02 -8.90 -20.06
N THR A 63 20.07 -9.63 -20.44
CA THR A 63 21.28 -9.80 -19.62
C THR A 63 22.01 -8.47 -19.45
N LEU A 64 22.20 -7.71 -20.53
CA LEU A 64 22.83 -6.38 -20.49
C LEU A 64 21.97 -5.37 -19.72
N LEU A 65 20.65 -5.34 -19.99
CA LEU A 65 19.73 -4.45 -19.28
C LEU A 65 19.61 -4.80 -17.79
N GLY A 66 19.57 -6.09 -17.45
CA GLY A 66 19.53 -6.57 -16.06
C GLY A 66 20.79 -6.18 -15.28
N PHE A 67 21.95 -6.18 -15.93
CA PHE A 67 23.20 -5.70 -15.33
C PHE A 67 23.15 -4.21 -15.01
N ILE A 68 22.60 -3.39 -15.91
CA ILE A 68 22.40 -1.94 -15.67
C ILE A 68 21.37 -1.72 -14.55
N GLU A 69 20.26 -2.44 -14.58
CA GLU A 69 19.21 -2.33 -13.57
C GLU A 69 19.66 -2.76 -12.17
N CYS A 70 20.66 -3.63 -12.07
CA CYS A 70 21.26 -4.05 -10.80
C CYS A 70 21.69 -2.84 -9.94
N PHE A 71 22.19 -1.77 -10.55
CA PHE A 71 22.56 -0.53 -9.85
C PHE A 71 21.37 0.32 -9.38
N PHE A 72 20.24 0.27 -10.09
CA PHE A 72 19.02 1.01 -9.75
C PHE A 72 18.10 0.22 -8.81
N MET A 73 18.32 -1.08 -8.69
CA MET A 73 17.49 -1.98 -7.88
C MET A 73 17.42 -1.57 -6.39
N PRO A 74 18.51 -1.17 -5.70
CA PRO A 74 18.45 -0.74 -4.31
C PRO A 74 17.52 0.47 -4.13
N ARG A 75 17.59 1.44 -5.05
CA ARG A 75 16.71 2.62 -5.04
C ARG A 75 15.25 2.22 -5.21
N ARG A 76 14.97 1.30 -6.14
CA ARG A 76 13.60 0.83 -6.38
C ARG A 76 13.02 0.05 -5.19
N VAL A 77 13.83 -0.78 -4.53
CA VAL A 77 13.41 -1.51 -3.33
C VAL A 77 13.13 -0.57 -2.17
N ARG A 78 13.96 0.47 -1.97
CA ARG A 78 13.72 1.51 -0.94
C ARG A 78 12.42 2.26 -1.18
N GLU A 79 12.19 2.65 -2.42
CA GLU A 79 10.96 3.35 -2.82
C GLU A 79 9.72 2.46 -2.61
N TYR A 80 9.80 1.19 -3.00
CA TYR A 80 8.73 0.21 -2.79
C TYR A 80 8.44 -0.02 -1.30
N ASN A 81 9.47 -0.23 -0.47
CA ASN A 81 9.31 -0.41 0.98
C ASN A 81 8.73 0.84 1.65
N ALA A 82 9.12 2.05 1.21
CA ALA A 82 8.57 3.31 1.71
C ALA A 82 7.08 3.46 1.38
N ILE A 83 6.66 3.10 0.15
CA ILE A 83 5.24 3.06 -0.26
C ILE A 83 4.45 2.07 0.62
N GLN A 84 5.03 0.91 0.92
CA GLN A 84 4.36 -0.12 1.69
C GLN A 84 4.22 0.23 3.17
N ALA A 85 5.27 0.80 3.77
CA ALA A 85 5.22 1.37 5.11
C ALA A 85 4.16 2.47 5.22
N ALA A 86 4.12 3.38 4.25
CA ALA A 86 3.09 4.41 4.17
C ALA A 86 1.67 3.84 4.14
N ALA A 87 1.43 2.81 3.31
CA ALA A 87 0.13 2.15 3.21
C ALA A 87 -0.30 1.45 4.52
N ILE A 88 0.63 0.78 5.21
CA ILE A 88 0.36 0.13 6.51
C ILE A 88 0.11 1.19 7.60
N ALA A 89 0.88 2.27 7.63
CA ALA A 89 0.66 3.36 8.58
C ALA A 89 -0.71 4.04 8.37
N ALA A 90 -1.09 4.25 7.11
CA ALA A 90 -2.40 4.81 6.76
C ALA A 90 -3.56 3.88 7.17
N SER A 91 -3.43 2.56 6.96
CA SER A 91 -4.46 1.60 7.39
C SER A 91 -4.60 1.52 8.90
N LEU A 92 -3.52 1.80 9.63
CA LEU A 92 -3.49 1.89 11.08
C LEU A 92 -3.84 3.29 11.63
N GLY A 93 -4.22 4.25 10.79
CA GLY A 93 -4.56 5.61 11.24
C GLY A 93 -3.40 6.33 11.93
N ILE A 94 -2.15 5.89 11.70
CA ILE A 94 -0.95 6.55 12.21
C ILE A 94 -0.70 7.75 11.29
N ALA A 95 -0.77 8.96 11.85
CA ALA A 95 -0.46 10.18 11.12
C ALA A 95 1.05 10.19 10.77
N VAL A 96 1.35 9.81 9.54
CA VAL A 96 2.69 9.94 8.96
C VAL A 96 2.87 11.40 8.52
N PRO A 97 4.00 12.04 8.87
CA PRO A 97 4.26 13.41 8.47
C PRO A 97 4.24 13.51 6.94
N GLY A 98 3.55 14.54 6.40
CA GLY A 98 3.33 14.70 4.96
C GLY A 98 4.61 14.81 4.11
N TRP A 99 5.74 15.10 4.75
CA TRP A 99 7.07 15.14 4.13
C TRP A 99 7.71 13.75 3.90
N GLY A 100 7.10 12.68 4.40
CA GLY A 100 7.62 11.31 4.32
C GLY A 100 6.79 10.36 3.46
N GLN A 101 5.72 10.85 2.82
CA GLN A 101 4.88 10.04 1.93
C GLN A 101 5.38 10.20 0.49
N PRO A 102 5.53 9.12 -0.29
CA PRO A 102 5.86 9.24 -1.71
C PRO A 102 4.70 9.94 -2.43
N VAL A 103 5.01 11.06 -3.10
CA VAL A 103 4.08 12.11 -3.54
C VAL A 103 3.15 11.69 -4.72
N ASN A 104 3.05 10.40 -5.03
CA ASN A 104 2.28 9.92 -6.18
C ASN A 104 1.73 8.49 -6.00
N ILE A 105 0.88 8.26 -5.00
CA ILE A 105 0.12 7.00 -4.88
C ILE A 105 -1.37 7.31 -5.07
N PRO A 106 -2.03 6.77 -6.11
CA PRO A 106 -3.49 6.69 -6.14
C PRO A 106 -3.91 5.81 -4.96
N THR A 107 -4.68 6.38 -4.04
CA THR A 107 -5.24 5.76 -2.81
C THR A 107 -6.07 4.49 -3.02
N GLY A 108 -6.10 3.92 -4.24
CA GLY A 108 -6.82 2.70 -4.61
C GLY A 108 -5.96 1.48 -4.95
N THR A 109 -4.62 1.56 -4.97
CA THR A 109 -3.77 0.39 -5.27
C THR A 109 -3.12 -0.17 -4.00
N SER A 110 -3.89 -0.94 -3.24
CA SER A 110 -3.30 -1.80 -2.21
C SER A 110 -2.47 -2.90 -2.90
N PRO A 111 -1.18 -3.09 -2.59
CA PRO A 111 -0.37 -4.17 -3.18
C PRO A 111 -0.84 -5.57 -2.75
N VAL A 112 -1.79 -5.67 -1.82
CA VAL A 112 -2.46 -6.93 -1.44
C VAL A 112 -3.55 -7.31 -2.44
N ALA A 113 -4.01 -6.35 -3.27
CA ALA A 113 -4.90 -6.60 -4.39
C ALA A 113 -4.12 -6.44 -5.71
N ALA A 114 -3.08 -7.25 -5.90
CA ALA A 114 -2.79 -7.65 -7.27
C ALA A 114 -3.95 -8.55 -7.68
N PRO A 115 -4.88 -8.12 -8.57
CA PRO A 115 -5.78 -9.08 -9.15
C PRO A 115 -4.87 -10.08 -9.87
N VAL A 116 -4.95 -11.35 -9.47
CA VAL A 116 -4.78 -12.43 -10.44
C VAL A 116 -5.47 -11.96 -11.71
N ALA A 117 -4.72 -11.90 -12.80
CA ALA A 117 -5.26 -11.50 -14.08
C ALA A 117 -6.56 -12.28 -14.30
N SER A 118 -7.70 -11.60 -14.18
CA SER A 118 -8.98 -12.15 -14.58
C SER A 118 -8.87 -12.30 -16.08
N PHE A 119 -8.64 -13.53 -16.52
CA PHE A 119 -8.76 -13.96 -17.90
C PHE A 119 -10.24 -13.83 -18.27
N ALA A 120 -10.69 -12.61 -18.57
CA ALA A 120 -12.04 -12.35 -19.03
C ALA A 120 -11.99 -11.25 -20.11
N GLN A 121 -11.91 -11.75 -21.34
CA GLN A 121 -12.56 -11.21 -22.54
C GLN A 121 -12.00 -9.89 -23.08
N ALA A 122 -10.97 -10.05 -23.92
CA ALA A 122 -10.81 -9.19 -25.08
C ALA A 122 -11.89 -9.52 -26.12
N SER A 123 -12.90 -8.64 -26.24
CA SER A 123 -13.65 -8.39 -27.48
C SER A 123 -14.70 -7.32 -27.21
N GLY A 124 -14.52 -6.10 -27.74
CA GLY A 124 -15.56 -5.09 -27.66
C GLY A 124 -15.09 -3.66 -27.88
N PHE A 125 -15.31 -3.21 -29.11
CA PHE A 125 -15.25 -1.86 -29.67
C PHE A 125 -15.53 -0.65 -28.74
N VAL A 126 -14.80 0.41 -29.08
CA VAL A 126 -15.00 1.85 -28.85
C VAL A 126 -16.46 2.27 -28.59
N SER A 127 -16.71 3.07 -27.54
CA SER A 127 -17.52 4.30 -27.67
C SER A 127 -17.42 5.20 -26.44
N ALA A 128 -17.14 6.48 -26.71
CA ALA A 128 -17.19 7.56 -25.74
C ALA A 128 -18.66 7.95 -25.47
N ALA A 129 -19.13 7.74 -24.24
CA ALA A 129 -20.25 8.48 -23.64
C ALA A 129 -20.34 8.16 -22.14
N GLY A 130 -20.41 9.21 -21.31
CA GLY A 130 -20.96 9.10 -19.96
C GLY A 130 -19.97 8.93 -18.81
N PHE A 131 -19.06 9.90 -18.61
CA PHE A 131 -18.53 10.12 -17.27
C PHE A 131 -19.58 10.91 -16.46
N VAL A 132 -20.52 10.19 -15.86
CA VAL A 132 -21.37 10.73 -14.78
C VAL A 132 -20.50 10.77 -13.52
N PRO A 133 -20.27 11.93 -12.87
CA PRO A 133 -19.69 11.92 -11.55
C PRO A 133 -20.69 11.25 -10.61
N ALA A 134 -20.31 10.12 -10.05
CA ALA A 134 -21.01 9.53 -8.94
C ALA A 134 -21.06 10.57 -7.81
N VAL A 135 -22.22 11.19 -7.62
CA VAL A 135 -22.56 11.91 -6.39
C VAL A 135 -22.43 10.89 -5.27
N VAL A 136 -21.35 11.01 -4.51
CA VAL A 136 -21.17 10.28 -3.26
C VAL A 136 -22.26 10.80 -2.32
N PRO A 137 -23.20 9.96 -1.85
CA PRO A 137 -24.20 10.40 -0.88
C PRO A 137 -23.48 10.86 0.39
N ALA A 138 -23.90 12.02 0.89
CA ALA A 138 -23.38 12.60 2.12
C ALA A 138 -23.41 11.57 3.26
N PRO A 139 -22.34 11.44 4.06
CA PRO A 139 -22.29 10.48 5.15
C PRO A 139 -23.42 10.76 6.17
N PRO A 140 -24.07 9.72 6.72
CA PRO A 140 -25.05 9.90 7.78
C PRO A 140 -24.40 10.58 8.97
N ALA A 141 -25.09 11.59 9.51
CA ALA A 141 -24.62 12.40 10.64
C ALA A 141 -24.11 11.49 11.77
N ALA A 142 -22.84 11.68 12.13
CA ALA A 142 -22.23 10.96 13.23
C ALA A 142 -23.01 11.22 14.54
N PRO A 143 -23.20 10.21 15.40
CA PRO A 143 -23.85 10.40 16.69
C PRO A 143 -23.07 11.41 17.54
N ALA A 144 -23.81 12.32 18.17
CA ALA A 144 -23.27 13.36 19.03
C ALA A 144 -22.45 12.74 20.17
N GLN A 145 -21.19 13.12 20.27
CA GLN A 145 -20.27 12.65 21.31
C GLN A 145 -20.43 13.58 22.52
N ALA A 146 -20.83 13.04 23.67
CA ALA A 146 -21.01 13.83 24.90
C ALA A 146 -19.65 14.07 25.60
N PRO A 147 -19.37 15.29 26.07
CA PRO A 147 -18.18 15.59 26.85
C PRO A 147 -18.31 15.06 28.29
N CYS A 148 -17.20 14.58 28.86
CA CYS A 148 -17.15 14.15 30.25
C CYS A 148 -17.37 15.34 31.23
N PRO A 149 -18.25 15.22 32.23
CA PRO A 149 -18.53 16.34 33.15
C PRO A 149 -17.34 16.71 34.03
N ASN A 150 -16.43 15.77 34.31
CA ASN A 150 -15.26 16.02 35.14
C ASN A 150 -14.09 16.65 34.36
N CYS A 151 -13.68 16.03 33.24
CA CYS A 151 -12.47 16.46 32.51
C CYS A 151 -12.74 17.06 31.13
N GLN A 152 -14.01 17.20 30.73
CA GLN A 152 -14.45 17.75 29.44
C GLN A 152 -13.90 17.03 28.19
N ARG A 153 -13.30 15.84 28.37
CA ARG A 153 -12.86 15.00 27.26
C ARG A 153 -14.07 14.41 26.55
N VAL A 154 -14.10 14.53 25.22
CA VAL A 154 -15.11 13.93 24.35
C VAL A 154 -14.88 12.41 24.29
N ASN A 155 -15.93 11.62 24.53
CA ASN A 155 -15.84 10.15 24.57
C ASN A 155 -16.68 9.50 23.44
N PRO A 156 -16.31 8.30 22.95
CA PRO A 156 -17.04 7.67 21.86
C PRO A 156 -18.48 7.30 22.27
N PRO A 157 -19.41 7.23 21.31
CA PRO A 157 -20.82 6.92 21.57
C PRO A 157 -20.95 5.52 22.21
N GLY A 158 -21.65 5.42 23.33
CA GLY A 158 -21.88 4.18 24.07
C GLY A 158 -20.83 3.85 25.16
N ALA A 159 -19.84 4.71 25.38
CA ALA A 159 -18.86 4.51 26.44
C ALA A 159 -19.45 4.75 27.84
N LYS A 160 -19.29 3.78 28.74
CA LYS A 160 -19.76 3.83 30.13
C LYS A 160 -18.84 4.61 31.07
N PHE A 161 -17.57 4.79 30.67
CA PHE A 161 -16.52 5.44 31.47
C PHE A 161 -15.65 6.34 30.60
N CYS A 162 -15.19 7.46 31.16
CA CYS A 162 -14.29 8.40 30.52
C CYS A 162 -12.88 7.81 30.40
N VAL A 163 -12.32 7.83 29.18
CA VAL A 163 -10.94 7.34 28.90
C VAL A 163 -9.86 8.24 29.51
N GLY A 164 -10.18 9.49 29.86
CA GLY A 164 -9.23 10.43 30.46
C GLY A 164 -9.08 10.28 31.98
N CYS A 165 -10.21 10.30 32.71
CA CYS A 165 -10.21 10.36 34.17
C CYS A 165 -10.88 9.16 34.85
N GLY A 166 -11.45 8.21 34.10
CA GLY A 166 -12.10 7.00 34.63
C GLY A 166 -13.50 7.21 35.21
N GLN A 167 -14.06 8.42 35.17
CA GLN A 167 -15.38 8.71 35.71
C GLN A 167 -16.51 8.14 34.82
N ALA A 168 -17.63 7.72 35.41
CA ALA A 168 -18.80 7.25 34.67
C ALA A 168 -19.46 8.38 33.84
N LEU A 169 -19.94 8.04 32.64
CA LEU A 169 -20.57 8.96 31.69
C LEU A 169 -22.08 8.73 31.56
#